data_AF-A0A968MPL1-F1
#
_entry.id   AF-A0A968MPL1-F1
#
_cell.length_a   1.000
_cell.length_b   1.000
_cell.length_c   1.000
_cell.angle_alpha   90.00
_cell.angle_beta   90.00
_cell.angle_gamma   90.00
#
_symmetry.space_group_name_H-M   'P 1'
#
loop_
_entity.id
_entity.type
_entity.pdbx_description
1 polymer ?
#
loop_
_entity_poly.entity_id
_entity_poly.type
_entity_poly.pdbx_seq_one_letter_code
_entity_poly.pdbx_strand_id
1 'polypeptide(L)'
;MRIRGANSMVGSNEPLYIIDGIALNIGIGDINVNDIESVEILKDASSTAIYGSRGANGVIIITTKRGKGENTKVQFTANTGISKLPHKYDLLDVGAFAELVNVYKPNYFTSQQISDFKTNGGVDWQDQVFQTGFTQDYQIALNGGSQITKYYISGNYIDQKGIVVGAKMKKYSLRSNVSTQIG
;
A
#
# COMPACT_ATOMS: atom_id res chain seq x y z
N MET A 1 3.97 -6.34 9.35
CA MET A 1 3.15 -5.79 10.46
C MET A 1 3.42 -6.62 11.71
N ARG A 2 3.51 -6.02 12.91
CA ARG A 2 3.77 -6.75 14.16
C ARG A 2 2.73 -6.37 15.21
N ILE A 3 2.15 -7.34 15.89
CA ILE A 3 1.03 -7.12 16.84
C ILE A 3 1.53 -6.99 18.29
N ARG A 4 2.67 -7.62 18.62
CA ARG A 4 3.20 -7.70 20.01
C ARG A 4 4.70 -7.38 20.14
N GLY A 5 5.30 -6.68 19.18
CA GLY A 5 6.75 -6.44 19.17
C GLY A 5 7.55 -7.62 18.62
N ALA A 6 8.87 -7.63 18.81
CA ALA A 6 9.78 -8.67 18.33
C ALA A 6 9.92 -9.78 19.40
N ASN A 7 9.25 -10.92 19.22
CA ASN A 7 9.27 -12.01 20.22
C ASN A 7 10.15 -13.20 19.81
N SER A 8 10.79 -13.15 18.63
CA SER A 8 11.66 -14.21 18.16
C SER A 8 12.92 -13.65 17.51
N MET A 9 14.08 -14.20 17.90
CA MET A 9 15.41 -13.88 17.34
C MET A 9 15.67 -14.59 16.00
N VAL A 10 14.89 -15.62 15.64
CA VAL A 10 15.17 -16.50 14.48
C VAL A 10 13.90 -16.89 13.68
N GLY A 11 12.69 -16.80 14.26
CA GLY A 11 11.42 -17.16 13.61
C GLY A 11 10.65 -15.96 13.03
N SER A 12 9.75 -16.23 12.07
CA SER A 12 8.85 -15.20 11.55
C SER A 12 7.89 -14.72 12.64
N ASN A 13 7.80 -13.39 12.81
CA ASN A 13 6.91 -12.72 13.76
C ASN A 13 5.66 -12.14 13.06
N GLU A 14 5.32 -12.66 11.89
CA GLU A 14 4.11 -12.22 11.16
C GLU A 14 2.86 -12.83 11.80
N PRO A 15 1.78 -12.04 11.94
CA PRO A 15 0.51 -12.55 12.42
C PRO A 15 -0.17 -13.42 11.36
N LEU A 16 -1.07 -14.29 11.80
CA LEU A 16 -1.91 -15.06 10.90
C LEU A 16 -3.06 -14.18 10.39
N TYR A 17 -3.24 -14.12 9.08
CA TYR A 17 -4.39 -13.46 8.46
C TYR A 17 -5.49 -14.48 8.17
N ILE A 18 -6.71 -14.14 8.56
CA ILE A 18 -7.90 -14.96 8.31
C ILE A 18 -8.89 -14.10 7.57
N ILE A 19 -9.29 -14.54 6.39
CA ILE A 19 -10.26 -13.81 5.56
C ILE A 19 -11.46 -14.70 5.35
N ASP A 20 -12.62 -14.26 5.83
CA ASP A 20 -13.88 -15.03 5.78
C ASP A 20 -13.75 -16.46 6.33
N GLY A 21 -12.90 -16.65 7.35
CA GLY A 21 -12.64 -17.94 8.00
C GLY A 21 -11.52 -18.79 7.38
N ILE A 22 -10.95 -18.38 6.25
CA ILE A 22 -9.83 -19.07 5.61
C ILE A 22 -8.51 -18.43 6.06
N ALA A 23 -7.63 -19.23 6.64
CA ALA A 23 -6.27 -18.82 6.97
C ALA A 23 -5.45 -18.68 5.69
N LEU A 24 -4.98 -17.48 5.41
CA LEU A 24 -4.20 -17.19 4.23
C LEU A 24 -2.79 -16.76 4.60
N ASN A 25 -1.80 -17.31 3.90
CA ASN A 25 -0.41 -16.85 3.91
C ASN A 25 -0.14 -15.80 2.82
N ILE A 26 -1.18 -15.11 2.35
CA ILE A 26 -1.03 -14.00 1.40
C ILE A 26 -0.99 -12.67 2.16
N GLY A 27 -0.22 -11.72 1.63
CA GLY A 27 -0.20 -10.36 2.15
C GLY A 27 -1.57 -9.68 1.98
N ILE A 28 -1.92 -8.79 2.92
CA ILE A 28 -3.14 -7.98 2.88
C ILE A 28 -3.31 -7.17 1.57
N GLY A 29 -2.21 -6.92 0.84
CA GLY A 29 -2.20 -6.07 -0.35
C GLY A 29 -3.11 -6.52 -1.50
N ASP A 30 -3.51 -7.80 -1.55
CA ASP A 30 -4.37 -8.32 -2.62
C ASP A 30 -5.85 -8.11 -2.36
N ILE A 31 -6.24 -7.73 -1.14
CA ILE A 31 -7.65 -7.43 -0.82
C ILE A 31 -7.95 -5.97 -1.15
N ASN A 32 -9.12 -5.73 -1.72
CA ASN A 32 -9.65 -4.39 -1.85
C ASN A 32 -10.23 -3.93 -0.50
N VAL A 33 -9.70 -2.85 0.07
CA VAL A 33 -10.08 -2.33 1.40
C VAL A 33 -11.55 -1.92 1.45
N ASN A 34 -12.10 -1.44 0.33
CA ASN A 34 -13.50 -1.05 0.24
C ASN A 34 -14.47 -2.24 0.33
N ASP A 35 -13.98 -3.47 0.16
CA ASP A 35 -14.78 -4.69 0.34
C ASP A 35 -14.72 -5.24 1.77
N ILE A 36 -13.92 -4.63 2.65
CA ILE A 36 -13.82 -5.03 4.05
C ILE A 36 -15.05 -4.52 4.81
N GLU A 37 -15.68 -5.42 5.56
CA GLU A 37 -16.76 -5.10 6.49
C GLU A 37 -16.22 -4.80 7.88
N SER A 38 -15.31 -5.65 8.38
CA SER A 38 -14.66 -5.47 9.68
C SER A 38 -13.26 -6.07 9.70
N VAL A 39 -12.43 -5.51 10.59
CA VAL A 39 -11.11 -6.05 10.93
C VAL A 39 -11.05 -6.24 12.44
N GLU A 40 -10.82 -7.47 12.88
CA GLU A 40 -10.67 -7.84 14.27
C GLU A 40 -9.24 -8.31 14.52
N ILE A 41 -8.67 -7.91 15.65
CA ILE A 41 -7.29 -8.23 16.00
C ILE A 41 -7.28 -9.00 17.31
N LEU A 42 -7.02 -10.30 17.22
CA LEU A 42 -6.86 -11.16 18.37
C LEU A 42 -5.42 -11.07 18.86
N LYS A 43 -5.28 -10.45 20.02
CA LYS A 43 -3.98 -10.24 20.65
C LYS A 43 -3.72 -11.35 21.66
N ASP A 44 -4.70 -11.81 22.42
CA ASP A 44 -4.47 -12.62 23.62
C ASP A 44 -4.40 -14.12 23.38
N ALA A 45 -3.60 -14.82 24.19
CA ALA A 45 -3.30 -16.24 24.03
C ALA A 45 -4.56 -17.13 24.07
N SER A 46 -5.55 -16.77 24.89
CA SER A 46 -6.84 -17.47 24.95
C SER A 46 -7.66 -17.26 23.67
N SER A 47 -7.63 -16.04 23.10
CA SER A 47 -8.35 -15.72 21.86
C SER A 47 -7.69 -16.32 20.63
N THR A 48 -6.37 -16.47 20.60
CA THR A 48 -5.63 -17.05 19.47
C THR A 48 -5.50 -18.57 19.56
N ALA A 49 -5.82 -19.19 20.69
CA ALA A 49 -5.67 -20.63 20.93
C ALA A 49 -6.41 -21.50 19.91
N ILE A 50 -7.56 -21.02 19.40
CA ILE A 50 -8.36 -21.71 18.39
C ILE A 50 -7.58 -21.88 17.06
N TYR A 51 -6.61 -20.99 16.80
CA TYR A 51 -5.77 -21.00 15.60
C TYR A 51 -4.40 -21.67 15.82
N GLY A 52 -4.19 -22.29 16.99
CA GLY A 52 -3.02 -23.08 17.31
C GLY A 52 -1.70 -22.31 17.27
N SER A 53 -0.61 -23.02 16.95
CA SER A 53 0.74 -22.44 16.91
C SER A 53 0.89 -21.32 15.89
N ARG A 54 0.07 -21.28 14.84
CA ARG A 54 0.07 -20.21 13.82
C ARG A 54 -0.50 -18.90 14.36
N GLY A 55 -1.36 -18.95 15.37
CA GLY A 55 -1.89 -17.77 16.06
C GLY A 55 -0.97 -17.22 17.16
N ALA A 56 0.18 -17.85 17.43
CA ALA A 56 1.07 -17.46 18.53
C ALA A 56 1.59 -16.01 18.43
N ASN A 57 1.70 -15.50 17.19
CA ASN A 57 2.12 -14.13 16.89
C ASN A 57 0.94 -13.12 16.82
N GLY A 58 -0.27 -13.55 17.16
CA GLY A 58 -1.52 -12.81 16.98
C GLY A 58 -2.24 -13.19 15.68
N VAL A 59 -3.55 -12.92 15.64
CA VAL A 59 -4.41 -13.23 14.50
C VAL A 59 -5.18 -11.98 14.08
N ILE A 60 -5.19 -11.69 12.77
CA ILE A 60 -5.99 -10.62 12.18
C ILE A 60 -7.11 -11.28 11.38
N ILE A 61 -8.34 -11.06 11.81
CA ILE A 61 -9.54 -11.57 11.16
C ILE A 61 -10.14 -10.44 10.33
N ILE A 62 -10.31 -10.69 9.04
CA ILE A 62 -10.92 -9.78 8.07
C ILE A 62 -12.22 -10.43 7.62
N THR A 63 -13.32 -9.74 7.82
CA THR A 63 -14.63 -10.15 7.31
C THR A 63 -14.98 -9.27 6.12
N THR A 64 -15.37 -9.87 5.01
CA THR A 64 -15.75 -9.12 3.80
C THR A 64 -17.24 -8.86 3.74
N LYS A 65 -17.62 -7.78 3.05
CA LYS A 65 -19.01 -7.35 2.90
C LYS A 65 -19.86 -8.47 2.29
N ARG A 66 -20.98 -8.76 2.93
CA ARG A 66 -22.00 -9.70 2.46
C ARG A 66 -23.28 -8.98 2.03
N GLY A 67 -24.13 -9.72 1.32
CA GLY A 67 -25.46 -9.25 0.94
C GLY A 67 -26.29 -8.87 2.16
N LYS A 68 -26.89 -7.67 2.18
CA LYS A 68 -27.74 -7.16 3.26
C LYS A 68 -29.00 -6.52 2.69
N GLY A 69 -30.15 -6.88 3.27
CA GLY A 69 -31.46 -6.34 2.91
C GLY A 69 -32.08 -7.03 1.68
N GLU A 70 -33.36 -6.73 1.46
CA GLU A 70 -34.17 -7.29 0.36
C GLU A 70 -34.10 -6.45 -0.93
N ASN A 71 -33.54 -5.24 -0.85
CA ASN A 71 -33.45 -4.32 -1.96
C ASN A 71 -32.02 -4.23 -2.48
N THR A 72 -31.87 -4.25 -3.81
CA THR A 72 -30.59 -4.03 -4.47
C THR A 72 -30.14 -2.58 -4.29
N LYS A 73 -28.95 -2.40 -3.71
CA LYS A 73 -28.24 -1.13 -3.60
C LYS A 73 -27.00 -1.16 -4.48
N VAL A 74 -26.90 -0.16 -5.35
CA VAL A 74 -25.71 0.10 -6.16
C VAL A 74 -24.89 1.20 -5.48
N GLN A 75 -23.61 0.96 -5.29
CA GLN A 75 -22.67 1.92 -4.73
C GLN A 75 -21.54 2.12 -5.73
N PHE A 76 -21.29 3.38 -6.08
CA PHE A 76 -20.14 3.77 -6.87
C PHE A 76 -19.25 4.68 -6.02
N THR A 77 -17.96 4.41 -6.03
CA THR A 77 -16.96 5.19 -5.29
C THR A 77 -15.83 5.56 -6.24
N ALA A 78 -15.45 6.83 -6.24
CA ALA A 78 -14.37 7.36 -7.05
C ALA A 78 -13.45 8.19 -6.16
N ASN A 79 -12.19 7.78 -6.06
CA ASN A 79 -11.16 8.46 -5.30
C ASN A 79 -10.05 8.89 -6.25
N THR A 80 -9.57 10.13 -6.10
CA THR A 80 -8.40 10.62 -6.81
C THR A 80 -7.44 11.28 -5.83
N GLY A 81 -6.14 11.24 -6.14
CA GLY A 81 -5.12 11.78 -5.25
C GLY A 81 -3.89 12.26 -6.00
N ILE A 82 -3.30 13.34 -5.50
CA ILE A 82 -2.02 13.88 -5.99
C ILE A 82 -1.00 13.72 -4.88
N SER A 83 0.16 13.18 -5.21
CA SER A 83 1.26 12.98 -4.27
C SER A 83 2.49 13.72 -4.75
N LYS A 84 3.16 14.44 -3.85
CA LYS A 84 4.39 15.19 -4.15
C LYS A 84 5.45 14.86 -3.11
N LEU A 85 6.71 15.02 -3.49
CA LEU A 85 7.81 14.95 -2.53
C LEU A 85 7.64 16.10 -1.52
N PRO A 86 7.54 15.81 -0.21
CA PRO A 86 7.24 16.83 0.80
C PRO A 86 8.39 17.83 0.94
N HIS A 87 9.64 17.35 0.94
CA HIS A 87 10.84 18.17 1.01
C HIS A 87 11.95 17.55 0.14
N LYS A 88 12.63 18.41 -0.63
CA LYS A 88 13.92 18.09 -1.24
C LYS A 88 15.03 18.36 -0.23
N TYR A 89 16.12 17.63 -0.32
CA TYR A 89 17.33 17.95 0.41
C TYR A 89 18.06 19.11 -0.27
N ASP A 90 18.59 20.02 0.55
CA ASP A 90 19.50 21.07 0.08
C ASP A 90 20.86 20.44 -0.20
N LEU A 91 21.13 20.16 -1.48
CA LEU A 91 22.39 19.58 -1.95
C LEU A 91 23.29 20.67 -2.53
N LEU A 92 24.61 20.44 -2.47
CA LEU A 92 25.57 21.29 -3.15
C LEU A 92 25.31 21.27 -4.65
N ASP A 93 25.39 22.44 -5.28
CA ASP A 93 25.51 22.52 -6.73
C ASP A 93 26.85 21.92 -7.21
N VAL A 94 26.92 21.61 -8.51
CA VAL A 94 28.07 20.89 -9.08
C VAL A 94 29.37 21.71 -9.01
N GLY A 95 29.28 23.04 -9.00
CA GLY A 95 30.43 23.95 -8.87
C GLY A 95 30.96 24.02 -7.44
N ALA A 96 30.06 24.19 -6.46
CA ALA A 96 30.39 24.16 -5.04
C ALA A 96 30.94 22.80 -4.62
N PHE A 97 30.42 21.71 -5.20
CA PHE A 97 30.97 20.38 -5.02
C PHE A 97 32.40 20.27 -5.59
N ALA A 98 32.66 20.81 -6.78
CA ALA A 98 34.00 20.81 -7.38
C ALA A 98 35.02 21.62 -6.55
N GLU A 99 34.60 22.76 -5.98
CA GLU A 99 35.42 23.53 -5.04
C GLU A 99 35.74 22.73 -3.78
N LEU A 100 34.74 22.06 -3.19
CA LEU A 100 34.93 21.19 -2.03
C LEU A 100 35.91 20.04 -2.33
N VAL A 101 35.83 19.44 -3.51
CA VAL A 101 36.77 18.39 -3.93
C VAL A 101 38.20 18.94 -4.02
N ASN A 102 38.39 20.15 -4.56
CA ASN A 102 39.71 20.77 -4.65
C ASN A 102 40.33 21.13 -3.29
N VAL A 103 39.51 21.39 -2.27
CA VAL A 103 40.00 21.57 -0.87
C VAL A 103 40.64 20.27 -0.36
N TYR A 104 40.04 19.12 -0.67
CA TYR A 104 40.55 17.81 -0.23
C TYR A 104 41.63 17.22 -1.15
N LYS A 105 41.52 17.47 -2.47
CA LYS A 105 42.45 17.05 -3.51
C LYS A 105 42.85 18.27 -4.35
N PRO A 106 43.94 18.95 -3.98
CA PRO A 106 44.39 20.14 -4.70
C PRO A 106 44.55 19.86 -6.21
N ASN A 107 44.05 20.78 -7.03
CA ASN A 107 44.13 20.76 -8.49
C ASN A 107 43.41 19.58 -9.18
N TYR A 108 42.41 18.96 -8.55
CA TYR A 108 41.59 17.92 -9.20
C TYR A 108 40.72 18.50 -10.34
N PHE A 109 40.13 19.67 -10.12
CA PHE A 109 39.44 20.47 -11.13
C PHE A 109 40.20 21.77 -11.40
N THR A 110 40.27 22.21 -12.66
CA THR A 110 40.84 23.52 -13.00
C THR A 110 39.85 24.66 -12.67
N SER A 111 40.35 25.88 -12.46
CA SER A 111 39.50 27.05 -12.25
C SER A 111 38.52 27.28 -13.40
N GLN A 112 38.90 26.94 -14.63
CA GLN A 112 38.02 27.01 -15.79
C GLN A 112 36.89 25.98 -15.69
N GLN A 113 37.19 24.72 -15.33
CA GLN A 113 36.17 23.69 -15.14
C GLN A 113 35.16 24.06 -14.04
N ILE A 114 35.64 24.63 -12.92
CA ILE A 114 34.76 25.09 -11.84
C ILE A 114 33.87 26.26 -12.32
N SER A 115 34.43 27.21 -13.07
CA SER A 115 33.66 28.32 -13.66
C SER A 115 32.60 27.81 -14.64
N ASP A 116 32.95 26.83 -15.47
CA ASP A 116 32.04 26.21 -16.42
C ASP A 116 30.92 25.45 -15.69
N PHE A 117 31.23 24.74 -14.60
CA PHE A 117 30.25 24.06 -13.75
C PHE A 117 29.28 25.02 -13.05
N LYS A 118 29.78 26.16 -12.57
CA LYS A 118 28.93 27.20 -11.98
C LYS A 118 28.02 27.88 -13.01
N THR A 119 28.50 28.02 -14.25
CA THR A 119 27.75 28.70 -15.32
C THR A 119 26.72 27.78 -15.98
N ASN A 120 27.11 26.54 -16.30
CA ASN A 120 26.27 25.60 -17.02
C ASN A 120 25.38 24.74 -16.08
N GLY A 121 25.69 24.73 -14.78
CA GLY A 121 24.98 23.93 -13.78
C GLY A 121 25.24 22.43 -13.90
N GLY A 122 24.60 21.67 -13.01
CA GLY A 122 24.63 20.20 -13.00
C GLY A 122 23.23 19.60 -13.10
N VAL A 123 23.17 18.28 -13.16
CA VAL A 123 21.89 17.54 -13.12
C VAL A 123 21.37 17.49 -11.70
N ASP A 124 20.17 18.02 -11.45
CA ASP A 124 19.45 17.77 -10.20
C ASP A 124 18.87 16.34 -10.24
N TRP A 125 19.57 15.42 -9.60
CA TRP A 125 19.12 14.02 -9.50
C TRP A 125 17.81 13.87 -8.74
N GLN A 126 17.47 14.75 -7.81
CA GLN A 126 16.18 14.69 -7.12
C GLN A 126 15.04 14.96 -8.11
N ASP A 127 15.22 15.88 -9.07
CA ASP A 127 14.23 16.11 -10.14
C ASP A 127 14.17 15.02 -11.20
N GLN A 128 15.25 14.25 -11.38
CA GLN A 128 15.24 13.10 -12.29
C GLN A 128 14.60 11.85 -11.66
N VAL A 129 14.77 11.67 -10.36
CA VAL A 129 14.25 10.49 -9.63
C VAL A 129 12.81 10.70 -9.18
N PHE A 130 12.45 11.93 -8.78
CA PHE A 130 11.13 12.23 -8.25
C PHE A 130 10.23 12.92 -9.29
N GLN A 131 8.94 12.64 -9.18
CA GLN A 131 7.87 13.20 -10.01
C GLN A 131 6.63 13.46 -9.15
N THR A 132 5.67 14.22 -9.68
CA THR A 132 4.34 14.29 -9.07
C THR A 132 3.59 13.00 -9.36
N GLY A 133 3.21 12.29 -8.30
CA GLY A 133 2.38 11.09 -8.36
C GLY A 133 0.90 11.43 -8.52
N PHE A 134 0.16 10.55 -9.18
CA PHE A 134 -1.28 10.65 -9.37
C PHE A 134 -1.92 9.28 -9.18
N THR A 135 -3.00 9.25 -8.41
CA THR A 135 -3.74 8.02 -8.08
C THR A 135 -5.20 8.18 -8.50
N GLN A 136 -5.74 7.14 -9.10
CA GLN A 136 -7.17 7.00 -9.40
C GLN A 136 -7.63 5.64 -8.91
N ASP A 137 -8.74 5.63 -8.19
CA ASP A 137 -9.35 4.42 -7.64
C ASP A 137 -10.87 4.49 -7.85
N TYR A 138 -11.39 3.55 -8.63
CA TYR A 138 -12.80 3.47 -8.99
C TYR A 138 -13.36 2.12 -8.56
N GLN A 139 -14.51 2.16 -7.90
CA GLN A 139 -15.21 0.97 -7.47
C GLN A 139 -16.69 1.06 -7.77
N ILE A 140 -17.23 -0.06 -8.25
CA ILE A 140 -18.66 -0.32 -8.29
C ILE A 140 -18.97 -1.55 -7.45
N ALA A 141 -20.01 -1.46 -6.63
CA ALA A 141 -20.47 -2.54 -5.78
C ALA A 141 -22.01 -2.66 -5.84
N LEU A 142 -22.48 -3.88 -5.91
CA LEU A 142 -23.87 -4.29 -5.88
C LEU A 142 -24.10 -5.10 -4.62
N ASN A 143 -25.02 -4.65 -3.77
CA ASN A 143 -25.38 -5.33 -2.54
C ASN A 143 -26.90 -5.50 -2.49
N GLY A 144 -27.39 -6.72 -2.31
CA GLY A 144 -28.83 -6.96 -2.16
C GLY A 144 -29.14 -8.42 -1.90
N GLY A 145 -30.40 -8.79 -2.09
CA GLY A 145 -30.86 -10.14 -1.89
C GLY A 145 -32.37 -10.24 -1.77
N SER A 146 -32.87 -11.45 -1.55
CA SER A 146 -34.20 -11.74 -1.01
C SER A 146 -34.06 -12.31 0.41
N GLN A 147 -35.16 -12.73 1.03
CA GLN A 147 -35.12 -13.44 2.31
C GLN A 147 -34.31 -14.73 2.25
N ILE A 148 -34.23 -15.35 1.07
CA ILE A 148 -33.60 -16.66 0.85
C ILE A 148 -32.16 -16.50 0.36
N THR A 149 -31.91 -15.57 -0.56
CA THR A 149 -30.59 -15.41 -1.22
C THR A 149 -30.05 -14.01 -1.02
N LYS A 150 -28.87 -13.87 -0.44
CA LYS A 150 -28.17 -12.60 -0.25
C LYS A 150 -26.89 -12.58 -1.10
N TYR A 151 -26.60 -11.47 -1.76
CA TYR A 151 -25.44 -11.32 -2.62
C TYR A 151 -24.72 -9.97 -2.46
N TYR A 152 -23.40 -10.01 -2.62
CA TYR A 152 -22.53 -8.85 -2.75
C TYR A 152 -21.56 -9.09 -3.91
N ILE A 153 -21.50 -8.18 -4.86
CA ILE A 153 -20.60 -8.25 -6.01
C ILE A 153 -19.91 -6.90 -6.13
N SER A 154 -18.58 -6.87 -6.27
CA SER A 154 -17.84 -5.63 -6.47
C SER A 154 -16.72 -5.80 -7.50
N GLY A 155 -16.50 -4.72 -8.25
CA GLY A 155 -15.39 -4.55 -9.17
C GLY A 155 -14.64 -3.27 -8.84
N ASN A 156 -13.32 -3.34 -8.85
CA ASN A 156 -12.46 -2.21 -8.52
C ASN A 156 -11.26 -2.11 -9.47
N TYR A 157 -10.91 -0.87 -9.82
CA TYR A 157 -9.75 -0.52 -10.63
C TYR A 157 -8.94 0.56 -9.94
N ILE A 158 -7.65 0.29 -9.74
CA ILE A 158 -6.69 1.24 -9.17
C ILE A 158 -5.56 1.46 -10.18
N ASP A 159 -5.25 2.73 -10.45
CA ASP A 159 -4.06 3.18 -11.18
C ASP A 159 -3.31 4.19 -10.33
N GLN A 160 -2.14 3.82 -9.85
CA GLN A 160 -1.30 4.64 -8.99
C GLN A 160 0.06 4.85 -9.62
N LYS A 161 0.37 6.10 -9.93
CA LYS A 161 1.73 6.56 -10.25
C LYS A 161 2.34 7.15 -8.99
N GLY A 162 3.45 6.56 -8.53
CA GLY A 162 4.19 7.02 -7.37
C GLY A 162 4.99 8.30 -7.62
N ILE A 163 5.54 8.83 -6.54
CA ILE A 163 6.43 10.01 -6.59
C ILE A 163 7.83 9.67 -7.12
N VAL A 164 8.18 8.40 -7.26
CA VAL A 164 9.45 7.97 -7.85
C VAL A 164 9.19 7.55 -9.29
N VAL A 165 9.99 8.04 -10.23
CA VAL A 165 9.90 7.67 -11.64
C VAL A 165 10.03 6.15 -11.78
N GLY A 166 9.12 5.54 -12.54
CA GLY A 166 9.04 4.09 -12.72
C GLY A 166 8.24 3.33 -11.65
N ALA A 167 8.02 3.91 -10.46
CA ALA A 167 7.16 3.31 -9.43
C ALA A 167 5.68 3.48 -9.80
N LYS A 168 5.07 2.42 -10.33
CA LYS A 168 3.65 2.40 -10.73
C LYS A 168 2.98 1.11 -10.28
N MET A 169 1.70 1.19 -9.95
CA MET A 169 0.86 0.06 -9.60
C MET A 169 -0.45 0.17 -10.35
N LYS A 170 -0.86 -0.93 -10.98
CA LYS A 170 -2.21 -1.08 -11.54
C LYS A 170 -2.83 -2.35 -11.00
N LYS A 171 -4.04 -2.26 -10.47
CA LYS A 171 -4.74 -3.38 -9.85
C LYS A 171 -6.18 -3.43 -10.33
N TYR A 172 -6.62 -4.64 -10.64
CA TYR A 172 -8.01 -4.97 -10.93
C TYR A 172 -8.46 -5.98 -9.89
N SER A 173 -9.58 -5.72 -9.23
CA SER A 173 -10.13 -6.62 -8.23
C SER A 173 -11.57 -6.94 -8.57
N LEU A 174 -11.93 -8.21 -8.44
CA LEU A 174 -13.30 -8.69 -8.55
C LEU A 174 -13.62 -9.50 -7.30
N ARG A 175 -14.76 -9.23 -6.68
CA ARG A 175 -15.25 -10.00 -5.54
C ARG A 175 -16.72 -10.34 -5.72
N SER A 176 -17.07 -11.56 -5.34
CA SER A 176 -18.44 -12.04 -5.29
C SER A 176 -18.64 -12.84 -4.01
N ASN A 177 -19.73 -12.58 -3.32
CA ASN A 177 -20.17 -13.29 -2.13
C ASN A 177 -21.67 -13.57 -2.28
N VAL A 178 -22.05 -14.84 -2.23
CA VAL A 178 -23.45 -15.27 -2.35
C VAL A 178 -23.75 -16.26 -1.24
N SER A 179 -24.86 -16.06 -0.54
CA SER A 179 -25.34 -16.92 0.53
C SER A 179 -26.81 -17.22 0.31
N THR A 180 -27.16 -18.49 0.34
CA THR A 180 -28.54 -18.96 0.16
C THR A 180 -28.92 -19.82 1.36
N GLN A 181 -30.04 -19.49 2.01
CA GLN A 181 -30.62 -20.32 3.04
C GLN A 181 -31.52 -21.36 2.39
N ILE A 182 -31.14 -22.63 2.48
CA ILE A 182 -31.94 -23.75 2.02
C ILE A 182 -32.56 -24.37 3.27
N GLY A 183 -33.89 -24.29 3.36
CA GLY A 183 -34.69 -24.95 4.40
C GLY A 183 -35.00 -26.40 4.03
#